data_AF-A0A926H1B8-F1
#
_entry.id   AF-A0A926H1B8-F1
#
_cell.length_a   1.000
_cell.length_b   1.000
_cell.length_c   1.000
_cell.angle_alpha   90.00
_cell.angle_beta   90.00
_cell.angle_gamma   90.00
#
_symmetry.space_group_name_H-M   'P 1'
#
loop_
_entity.id
_entity.type
_entity.pdbx_description
1 polymer ?
#
loop_
_entity_poly.entity_id
_entity_poly.type
_entity_poly.pdbx_seq_one_letter_code
_entity_poly.pdbx_strand_id
1 'polypeptide(L)'
;MLALFALVPSLAHAQTEITVTAFTITQPYHAQLAMWRANPNQVVIVLQNTTTKALRIRLKASATSTAARVRLETKDDYPVTPIDMPAGPGPSGMVRLDANALGLFNVNAVRVTQGTVD
;
A
#
# COMPACT_ATOMS: atom_id res chain seq x y z
N MET A 1 42.14 -3.25 -37.83
CA MET A 1 41.36 -3.99 -36.82
C MET A 1 40.72 -2.94 -35.91
N LEU A 2 39.45 -2.61 -36.15
CA LEU A 2 38.74 -1.52 -35.45
C LEU A 2 37.90 -2.13 -34.33
N ALA A 3 38.20 -1.80 -33.07
CA ALA A 3 37.44 -2.28 -31.92
C ALA A 3 36.15 -1.45 -31.76
N LEU A 4 35.00 -2.12 -31.87
CA LEU A 4 33.67 -1.56 -31.67
C LEU A 4 33.40 -1.43 -30.16
N PHE A 5 33.26 -0.20 -29.67
CA PHE A 5 32.79 0.08 -28.30
C PHE A 5 31.30 -0.27 -28.19
N ALA A 6 30.98 -1.35 -27.47
CA ALA A 6 29.61 -1.66 -27.12
C ALA A 6 29.11 -0.66 -26.06
N LEU A 7 28.13 0.18 -26.42
CA LEU A 7 27.32 0.89 -25.45
C LEU A 7 26.56 -0.15 -24.61
N VAL A 8 26.81 -0.17 -23.31
CA VAL A 8 25.97 -0.88 -22.35
C VAL A 8 24.96 0.13 -21.82
N PRO A 9 23.67 0.10 -22.23
CA PRO A 9 22.64 0.85 -21.54
C PRO A 9 22.25 0.06 -20.28
N SER A 10 22.99 0.23 -19.19
CA SER A 10 22.55 -0.25 -17.88
C SER A 10 21.52 0.72 -17.29
N LEU A 11 20.30 0.68 -17.80
CA LEU A 11 19.13 1.27 -17.14
C LEU A 11 18.29 0.16 -16.50
N ALA A 12 18.91 -0.61 -15.60
CA ALA A 12 18.15 -1.41 -14.65
C ALA A 12 17.62 -0.45 -13.57
N HIS A 13 16.52 0.22 -13.89
CA HIS A 13 15.68 0.78 -12.84
C HIS A 13 15.19 -0.40 -12.02
N ALA A 14 15.33 -0.35 -10.69
CA ALA A 14 14.56 -1.20 -9.80
C ALA A 14 13.08 -0.91 -10.08
N GLN A 15 12.49 -1.66 -11.02
CA GLN A 15 11.06 -1.56 -11.29
C GLN A 15 10.37 -2.08 -10.04
N THR A 16 9.72 -1.17 -9.32
CA THR A 16 8.87 -1.52 -8.19
C THR A 16 7.83 -2.52 -8.71
N GLU A 17 7.86 -3.73 -8.16
CA GLU A 17 7.00 -4.84 -8.60
C GLU A 17 5.50 -4.51 -8.47
N ILE A 18 5.18 -3.54 -7.61
CA ILE A 18 3.84 -3.08 -7.31
C ILE A 18 3.82 -1.56 -7.31
N THR A 19 2.84 -0.99 -7.99
CA THR A 19 2.59 0.46 -8.03
C THR A 19 1.22 0.76 -7.41
N VAL A 20 1.14 1.78 -6.57
CA VAL A 20 -0.14 2.35 -6.13
C VAL A 20 -0.64 3.28 -7.22
N THR A 21 -1.67 2.87 -7.96
CA THR A 21 -2.20 3.66 -9.09
C THR A 21 -3.27 4.65 -8.67
N ALA A 22 -3.98 4.37 -7.57
CA ALA A 22 -4.88 5.33 -6.95
C ALA A 22 -4.97 5.09 -5.44
N PHE A 23 -5.05 6.18 -4.69
CA PHE A 23 -5.47 6.19 -3.29
C PHE A 23 -6.48 7.31 -3.14
N THR A 24 -7.74 6.97 -2.86
CA THR A 24 -8.80 7.94 -2.69
C THR A 24 -9.52 7.75 -1.37
N ILE A 25 -9.81 8.88 -0.73
CA ILE A 25 -10.68 8.98 0.43
C ILE A 25 -11.88 9.80 -0.01
N THR A 26 -13.08 9.21 -0.01
CA THR A 26 -14.29 9.90 -0.42
C THR A 26 -14.85 10.74 0.74
N GLN A 27 -15.34 11.93 0.40
CA GLN A 27 -16.00 12.81 1.38
C GLN A 27 -17.38 12.24 1.75
N PRO A 28 -17.89 12.55 2.97
CA PRO A 28 -17.30 13.41 4.00
C PRO A 28 -16.22 12.72 4.85
N TYR A 29 -15.22 13.48 5.28
CA TYR A 29 -14.21 12.99 6.22
C TYR A 29 -14.79 12.89 7.63
N HIS A 30 -14.47 11.80 8.32
CA HIS A 30 -14.92 11.59 9.70
C HIS A 30 -13.73 11.54 10.66
N ALA A 31 -13.83 12.21 11.81
CA ALA A 31 -12.83 12.11 12.87
C ALA A 31 -12.95 10.79 13.66
N GLN A 32 -14.12 10.15 13.62
CA GLN A 32 -14.44 8.98 14.44
C GLN A 32 -14.18 7.67 13.69
N LEU A 33 -13.36 6.79 14.26
CA LEU A 33 -13.02 5.48 13.69
C LEU A 33 -14.26 4.61 13.39
N ALA A 34 -15.30 4.70 14.23
CA ALA A 34 -16.54 3.97 14.05
C ALA A 34 -17.23 4.28 12.70
N MET A 35 -17.16 5.53 12.24
CA MET A 35 -17.75 5.95 10.96
C MET A 35 -17.03 5.34 9.76
N TRP A 36 -15.70 5.19 9.85
CA TRP A 36 -14.90 4.52 8.83
C TRP A 36 -15.17 3.01 8.76
N ARG A 37 -15.38 2.36 9.91
CA ARG A 37 -15.77 0.94 9.96
C ARG A 37 -17.16 0.69 9.39
N ALA A 38 -18.09 1.62 9.63
CA ALA A 38 -19.44 1.55 9.07
C ALA A 38 -19.46 1.79 7.56
N ASN A 39 -18.46 2.50 7.01
CA ASN A 39 -18.39 2.88 5.60
C ASN A 39 -17.00 2.54 4.99
N PRO A 40 -16.65 1.24 4.90
CA PRO A 40 -15.31 0.81 4.46
C PRO A 40 -14.97 1.23 3.02
N ASN A 41 -15.99 1.45 2.19
CA ASN A 41 -15.87 1.89 0.80
C ASN A 41 -15.41 3.35 0.66
N GLN A 42 -15.28 4.09 1.76
CA GLN A 42 -14.78 5.47 1.74
C GLN A 42 -13.27 5.54 1.49
N VAL A 43 -12.54 4.45 1.73
CA VAL A 43 -11.12 4.36 1.38
C VAL A 43 -10.99 3.36 0.26
N VAL A 44 -10.43 3.80 -0.86
CA VAL A 44 -10.21 2.97 -2.03
C VAL A 44 -8.74 3.05 -2.39
N ILE A 45 -8.11 1.88 -2.46
CA ILE A 45 -6.74 1.74 -2.92
C ILE A 45 -6.77 0.88 -4.18
N VAL A 46 -6.12 1.35 -5.24
CA VAL A 46 -5.89 0.55 -6.45
C VAL A 46 -4.40 0.28 -6.53
N LEU A 47 -4.07 -1.01 -6.52
CA LEU A 47 -2.72 -1.50 -6.70
C LEU A 47 -2.60 -2.11 -8.10
N GLN A 48 -1.45 -1.92 -8.74
CA GLN A 48 -1.11 -2.55 -10.00
C GLN A 48 0.16 -3.38 -9.83
N ASN A 49 0.08 -4.66 -10.15
CA ASN A 49 1.24 -5.51 -10.34
C ASN A 49 1.86 -5.20 -11.70
N THR A 50 3.12 -4.77 -11.71
CA THR A 50 3.84 -4.45 -12.95
C THR A 50 4.65 -5.64 -13.46
N THR A 51 4.71 -6.72 -12.69
CA THR A 51 5.49 -7.92 -13.01
C THR A 51 4.72 -8.89 -13.91
N THR A 52 5.44 -9.85 -14.48
CA THR A 52 4.88 -10.94 -15.28
C THR A 52 4.37 -12.12 -14.45
N LYS A 53 4.45 -12.04 -13.11
CA LYS A 53 4.07 -13.12 -12.19
C LYS A 53 2.94 -12.67 -11.28
N ALA A 54 2.09 -13.60 -10.87
CA ALA A 54 1.14 -13.32 -9.80
C ALA A 54 1.92 -13.10 -8.50
N LEU A 55 1.50 -12.11 -7.72
CA LEU A 55 2.12 -11.78 -6.43
C LEU A 55 1.12 -12.03 -5.31
N ARG A 56 1.65 -12.41 -4.15
CA ARG A 56 0.86 -12.51 -2.92
C ARG A 56 1.46 -11.57 -1.89
N ILE A 57 0.73 -10.52 -1.54
CA ILE A 57 1.27 -9.40 -0.76
C ILE A 57 0.55 -9.23 0.56
N ARG A 58 1.19 -8.51 1.48
CA ARG A 58 0.56 -7.94 2.67
C ARG A 58 0.82 -6.45 2.67
N LEU A 59 -0.19 -5.66 2.98
CA LEU A 59 -0.02 -4.22 3.11
C LEU A 59 0.34 -3.86 4.55
N LYS A 60 1.35 -3.00 4.67
CA LYS A 60 1.67 -2.30 5.90
C LYS A 60 1.24 -0.85 5.74
N ALA A 61 0.60 -0.29 6.75
CA ALA A 61 0.22 1.12 6.77
C ALA A 61 0.80 1.82 8.00
N SER A 62 1.12 3.10 7.84
CA SER A 62 1.49 3.97 8.95
C SER A 62 0.84 5.33 8.80
N ALA A 63 0.40 5.91 9.91
CA ALA A 63 -0.09 7.28 9.98
C ALA A 63 0.68 8.05 11.05
N THR A 64 1.16 9.23 10.73
CA THR A 64 1.89 10.09 11.67
C THR A 64 1.12 11.39 11.87
N SER A 65 0.88 11.76 13.13
CA SER A 65 0.41 13.09 13.51
C SER A 65 1.58 13.85 14.13
N THR A 66 2.05 14.88 13.41
CA THR A 66 3.09 15.79 13.90
C THR A 66 2.58 16.63 15.07
N ALA A 67 1.32 17.09 15.01
CA ALA A 67 0.69 17.86 16.06
C ALA A 67 0.56 17.09 17.39
N ALA A 68 0.17 15.81 17.32
CA ALA A 68 0.02 14.96 18.50
C ALA A 68 1.32 14.23 18.90
N ARG A 69 2.36 14.26 18.04
CA ARG A 69 3.58 13.44 18.18
C ARG A 69 3.28 11.95 18.34
N VAL A 70 2.34 11.47 17.52
CA VAL A 70 1.86 10.08 17.53
C VAL A 70 2.10 9.45 16.17
N ARG A 71 2.62 8.23 16.19
CA ARG A 71 2.73 7.35 15.02
C ARG A 71 1.90 6.10 15.25
N LEU A 72 1.06 5.77 14.29
CA LEU A 72 0.32 4.52 14.21
C LEU A 72 0.94 3.68 13.11
N GLU A 73 1.14 2.38 13.36
CA GLU A 73 1.61 1.43 12.35
C GLU A 73 0.83 0.12 12.46
N THR A 74 0.54 -0.54 11.34
CA THR A 74 0.05 -1.92 11.36
C THR A 74 1.13 -2.86 11.89
N LYS A 75 0.76 -3.81 12.76
CA LYS A 75 1.68 -4.80 13.30
C LYS A 75 2.03 -5.85 12.25
N ASP A 76 3.30 -6.19 12.13
CA ASP A 76 3.78 -7.18 11.14
C ASP A 76 3.34 -8.62 11.47
N ASP A 77 3.05 -8.90 12.75
CA ASP A 77 2.61 -10.20 13.26
C ASP A 77 1.09 -10.36 13.30
N TYR A 78 0.32 -9.32 12.97
CA TYR A 78 -1.13 -9.43 12.95
C TYR A 78 -1.59 -10.28 11.76
N PRO A 79 -2.47 -11.28 11.97
CA PRO A 79 -2.94 -12.14 10.88
C PRO A 79 -3.88 -11.37 9.96
N VAL A 80 -3.32 -10.75 8.92
CA VAL A 80 -4.07 -10.16 7.80
C VAL A 80 -4.13 -11.16 6.65
N THR A 81 -5.30 -11.27 6.02
CA THR A 81 -5.47 -12.03 4.79
C THR A 81 -4.57 -11.43 3.70
N PRO A 82 -3.64 -12.20 3.10
CA PRO A 82 -2.83 -11.68 2.02
C PRO A 82 -3.69 -11.37 0.79
N ILE A 83 -3.27 -10.38 0.02
CA ILE A 83 -3.92 -9.98 -1.22
C ILE A 83 -3.23 -10.69 -2.39
N ASP A 84 -4.01 -11.43 -3.17
CA ASP A 84 -3.54 -12.04 -4.40
C ASP A 84 -3.65 -11.02 -5.54
N MET A 85 -2.51 -10.69 -6.14
CA MET A 85 -2.39 -9.77 -7.27
C MET A 85 -2.15 -10.55 -8.55
N PRO A 86 -3.04 -10.47 -9.55
CA PRO A 86 -2.81 -11.12 -10.84
C PRO A 86 -1.58 -10.54 -11.55
N ALA A 87 -1.02 -11.32 -12.49
CA ALA A 87 0.13 -10.90 -13.28
C ALA A 87 -0.22 -9.87 -14.36
N GLY A 88 0.75 -9.04 -14.71
CA GLY A 88 0.77 -8.26 -15.94
C GLY A 88 0.37 -6.79 -15.77
N PRO A 89 0.99 -5.88 -16.53
CA PRO A 89 0.64 -4.46 -16.49
C PRO A 89 -0.75 -4.20 -17.08
N GLY A 90 -1.38 -3.11 -16.63
CA GLY A 90 -2.71 -2.71 -17.10
C GLY A 90 -3.86 -3.31 -16.27
N PRO A 91 -5.09 -3.30 -16.79
CA PRO A 91 -6.29 -3.65 -16.02
C PRO A 91 -6.28 -5.08 -15.46
N SER A 92 -5.56 -5.99 -16.12
CA SER A 92 -5.48 -7.40 -15.72
C SER A 92 -4.71 -7.63 -14.42
N GLY A 93 -3.71 -6.80 -14.10
CA GLY A 93 -2.93 -6.87 -12.86
C GLY A 93 -3.37 -5.90 -11.78
N MET A 94 -4.56 -5.30 -11.93
CA MET A 94 -5.10 -4.36 -10.96
C MET A 94 -5.95 -5.06 -9.91
N VAL A 95 -5.77 -4.66 -8.65
CA VAL A 95 -6.65 -5.04 -7.55
C VAL A 95 -7.18 -3.78 -6.88
N ARG A 96 -8.50 -3.72 -6.71
CA ARG A 96 -9.17 -2.68 -5.93
C ARG A 96 -9.40 -3.19 -4.51
N LEU A 97 -8.97 -2.40 -3.54
CA LEU A 97 -9.06 -2.71 -2.12
C LEU A 97 -9.86 -1.62 -1.42
N ASP A 98 -10.70 -2.03 -0.48
CA ASP A 98 -11.36 -1.15 0.47
C ASP A 98 -10.69 -1.25 1.85
N ALA A 99 -11.09 -0.39 2.80
CA ALA A 99 -10.47 -0.42 4.12
C ALA A 99 -10.73 -1.71 4.93
N ASN A 100 -11.82 -2.43 4.65
CA ASN A 100 -12.16 -3.68 5.34
C ASN A 100 -11.23 -4.81 4.89
N ALA A 101 -10.97 -4.91 3.59
CA ALA A 101 -10.02 -5.87 3.01
C ALA A 101 -8.61 -5.73 3.62
N LEU A 102 -8.31 -4.58 4.23
CA LEU A 102 -7.00 -4.24 4.78
C LEU A 102 -6.91 -4.30 6.30
N GLY A 103 -8.04 -4.45 7.00
CA GLY A 103 -8.07 -4.41 8.47
C GLY A 103 -7.54 -3.10 9.09
N LEU A 104 -7.45 -2.01 8.31
CA LEU A 104 -6.79 -0.75 8.68
C LEU A 104 -7.39 -0.07 9.91
N PHE A 105 -8.65 -0.36 10.20
CA PHE A 105 -9.40 0.26 11.30
C PHE A 105 -9.57 -0.65 12.52
N ASN A 106 -8.86 -1.78 12.55
CA ASN A 106 -8.83 -2.68 13.69
C ASN A 106 -7.74 -2.24 14.69
N VAL A 107 -8.15 -1.83 15.89
CA VAL A 107 -7.24 -1.37 16.94
C VAL A 107 -6.25 -2.45 17.39
N ASN A 108 -6.64 -3.73 17.29
CA ASN A 108 -5.77 -4.85 17.65
C ASN A 108 -4.68 -5.09 16.61
N ALA A 109 -4.89 -4.61 15.37
CA ALA A 109 -3.97 -4.73 14.25
C ALA A 109 -2.92 -3.61 14.19
N VAL A 110 -3.00 -2.61 15.07
CA VAL A 110 -2.11 -1.44 15.05
C VAL A 110 -1.31 -1.29 16.35
N ARG A 111 -0.10 -0.77 16.24
CA ARG A 111 0.73 -0.27 17.33
C ARG A 111 0.70 1.25 17.31
N VAL A 112 0.56 1.85 18.48
CA VAL A 112 0.66 3.30 18.68
C VAL A 112 1.98 3.58 19.39
N THR A 113 2.80 4.44 18.79
CA THR A 113 4.05 4.92 19.38
C THR A 113 3.91 6.41 19.61
N GLN A 114 4.20 6.86 20.83
CA GLN A 114 4.22 8.27 21.22
C GLN A 114 5.68 8.67 21.45
N GLY A 115 6.16 9.70 20.76
CA GLY A 115 7.58 10.09 20.79
C GLY A 115 7.91 11.22 19.83
N THR A 116 9.15 11.72 19.90
CA THR A 116 9.66 12.76 18.99
C THR A 116 9.51 12.31 17.54
N VAL A 117 8.80 13.11 16.74
CA VAL A 117 8.77 12.97 15.29
C VAL A 117 10.04 13.66 14.80
N ASP A 118 10.96 12.88 14.23
CA ASP A 118 12.15 13.40 13.53
C ASP A 118 11.75 14.21 12.29
#